data_AF-A0A2V4W8D6-F1
#
_entry.id   AF-A0A2V4W8D6-F1
#
_cell.length_a   1.000
_cell.length_b   1.000
_cell.length_c   1.000
_cell.angle_alpha   90.00
_cell.angle_beta   90.00
_cell.angle_gamma   90.00
#
_symmetry.space_group_name_H-M   'P 1'
#
loop_
_entity.id
_entity.type
_entity.pdbx_description
1 polymer ?
#
loop_
_entity_poly.entity_id
_entity_poly.type
_entity_poly.pdbx_seq_one_letter_code
_entity_poly.pdbx_strand_id
1 'polypeptide(L)' 'MNTYNIIVNNEVIETVEEQGRCKNTIAHILMDRVYSLTMDLKQAVDVRIAQTGEAYYYSV' A
#
# COMPACT_ATOMS: atom_id res chain seq x y z
N MET A 1 12.81 -0.09 8.66
CA MET A 1 11.65 0.78 8.46
C MET A 1 11.25 0.63 7.01
N ASN A 2 10.11 -0.01 6.76
CA ASN A 2 9.66 -0.28 5.40
C ASN A 2 8.93 0.92 4.83
N THR A 3 8.95 1.02 3.50
CA THR A 3 8.22 2.03 2.75
C THR A 3 7.36 1.29 1.73
N TYR A 4 6.11 1.72 1.58
CA TYR A 4 5.11 1.03 0.78
C TYR A 4 4.63 1.96 -0.33
N ASN A 5 4.80 1.54 -1.57
CA ASN A 5 4.32 2.26 -2.74
C ASN A 5 2.95 1.72 -3.13
N ILE A 6 1.98 2.62 -3.23
CA ILE A 6 0.65 2.36 -3.77
C ILE A 6 0.71 2.63 -5.28
N ILE A 7 0.40 1.61 -6.06
CA ILE A 7 0.56 1.58 -7.51
C ILE A 7 -0.81 1.42 -8.15
N VAL A 8 -1.11 2.30 -9.10
CA VAL A 8 -2.31 2.19 -9.95
C VAL A 8 -1.86 2.32 -11.39
N ASN A 9 -2.31 1.40 -12.25
CA ASN A 9 -1.94 1.38 -13.67
C ASN A 9 -0.41 1.44 -13.90
N ASN A 10 0.36 0.70 -13.10
CA ASN A 10 1.83 0.68 -13.10
C ASN A 10 2.53 1.99 -12.70
N GLU A 11 1.81 2.99 -12.19
CA GLU A 11 2.38 4.24 -11.69
C GLU A 11 2.26 4.32 -10.17
N VAL A 12 3.32 4.81 -9.50
CA VAL A 12 3.28 5.06 -8.06
C VAL A 12 2.51 6.37 -7.83
N ILE A 13 1.37 6.27 -7.15
CA ILE A 13 0.51 7.43 -6.86
C ILE A 13 0.63 7.94 -5.43
N GLU A 14 1.03 7.07 -4.49
CA GLU A 14 1.22 7.41 -3.09
C GLU A 14 2.33 6.53 -2.50
N THR A 15 3.10 7.09 -1.55
CA THR A 15 4.13 6.36 -0.81
C THR A 15 3.87 6.54 0.68
N VAL A 16 3.78 5.42 1.40
CA VAL A 16 3.48 5.37 2.83
C VAL A 16 4.68 4.81 3.58
N GLU A 17 5.19 5.57 4.54
CA GLU A 17 6.27 5.12 5.41
C GLU A 17 5.71 4.41 6.66
N GLU A 18 6.36 3.31 7.07
CA GLU A 18 6.00 2.56 8.28
C GLU A 18 6.10 3.44 9.54
N GLN A 19 7.01 4.42 9.58
CA GLN A 19 7.20 5.39 10.68
C GLN A 19 7.24 4.73 12.09
N GLY A 20 7.82 3.53 12.20
CA GLY A 20 7.89 2.79 13.46
C GLY A 20 6.56 2.17 13.94
N ARG A 21 5.51 2.23 13.12
CA ARG A 21 4.23 1.54 13.38
C ARG A 21 4.43 0.03 13.29
N CYS A 22 3.61 -0.72 14.03
CA CYS A 22 3.62 -2.17 13.92
C CYS A 22 2.98 -2.64 12.61
N LYS A 23 3.27 -3.88 12.22
CA LYS A 23 2.76 -4.49 10.98
C LYS A 23 1.24 -4.46 10.86
N ASN A 24 0.51 -4.62 11.97
CA ASN A 24 -0.96 -4.61 11.94
C ASN A 24 -1.49 -3.21 11.65
N THR A 25 -0.92 -2.17 12.28
CA THR A 25 -1.32 -0.79 12.03
C THR A 25 -1.04 -0.39 10.58
N ILE A 26 0.13 -0.75 10.04
CA ILE A 26 0.44 -0.41 8.65
C ILE A 26 -0.46 -1.16 7.66
N ALA A 27 -0.79 -2.44 7.94
CA ALA A 27 -1.73 -3.21 7.13
C ALA A 27 -3.12 -2.55 7.08
N HIS A 28 -3.65 -2.07 8.22
CA HIS A 28 -4.93 -1.36 8.25
C HIS A 28 -4.90 -0.05 7.46
N ILE A 29 -3.86 0.76 7.63
CA ILE A 29 -3.70 2.03 6.89
C ILE A 29 -3.69 1.77 5.39
N LEU A 30 -2.89 0.80 4.96
CA LEU A 30 -2.74 0.48 3.55
C LEU A 30 -4.02 -0.13 2.96
N MET A 31 -4.73 -1.00 3.71
CA MET A 31 -6.04 -1.52 3.29
C MET A 31 -7.07 -0.41 3.09
N ASP A 32 -7.18 0.52 4.04
CA ASP A 32 -8.11 1.65 3.96
C ASP A 32 -7.83 2.52 2.72
N ARG A 33 -6.55 2.83 2.48
CA ARG A 33 -6.11 3.56 1.28
C ARG A 33 -6.43 2.83 -0.01
N VAL A 34 -6.08 1.55 -0.09
CA VAL A 34 -6.37 0.71 -1.27
C VAL A 34 -7.87 0.65 -1.54
N TYR A 35 -8.69 0.49 -0.50
CA TYR A 35 -10.14 0.45 -0.64
C TYR A 35 -10.69 1.76 -1.20
N SER A 36 -10.29 2.91 -0.64
CA SER A 36 -10.70 4.23 -1.13
C SER A 36 -10.32 4.42 -2.59
N LEU A 37 -9.06 4.15 -2.95
CA LEU A 37 -8.56 4.34 -4.31
C LEU A 37 -9.22 3.40 -5.31
N THR A 38 -9.50 2.17 -4.92
CA THR A 38 -10.23 1.20 -5.75
C THR A 38 -11.67 1.68 -6.00
N MET A 39 -12.32 2.25 -4.98
CA MET A 39 -13.66 2.81 -5.10
C MET A 39 -13.72 4.05 -5.97
N ASP A 40 -12.72 4.93 -5.88
CA ASP A 40 -12.67 6.19 -6.63
C ASP A 40 -12.26 5.98 -8.09
N LEU A 41 -11.21 5.19 -8.33
CA LEU A 41 -10.62 5.01 -9.65
C LEU A 41 -11.29 3.88 -10.46
N LYS A 42 -12.05 3.00 -9.79
CA LYS A 42 -12.62 1.77 -10.39
C LYS A 42 -11.55 0.89 -11.06
N GLN A 43 -10.34 0.91 -10.52
CA GLN A 43 -9.17 0.19 -11.03
C GLN A 43 -8.54 -0.66 -9.92
N ALA A 44 -7.77 -1.67 -10.32
CA ALA A 44 -6.96 -2.44 -9.38
C ALA A 44 -5.85 -1.55 -8.81
N VAL A 45 -5.67 -1.62 -7.48
CA VAL A 45 -4.64 -0.91 -6.75
C VAL A 45 -3.72 -1.94 -6.13
N ASP A 46 -2.44 -1.87 -6.45
CA ASP A 46 -1.38 -2.73 -5.92
C ASP A 46 -0.60 -2.00 -4.83
N VAL A 47 -0.03 -2.75 -3.89
CA VAL A 47 0.94 -2.21 -2.94
C VAL A 47 2.21 -3.03 -2.95
N ARG A 48 3.35 -2.35 -3.06
CA ARG A 48 4.68 -2.97 -3.09
C ARG A 48 5.60 -2.34 -2.07
N ILE A 49 6.49 -3.14 -1.50
CA ILE A 49 7.55 -2.66 -0.62
C ILE A 49 8.60 -1.95 -1.49
N ALA A 50 8.84 -0.66 -1.26
CA ALA A 50 9.75 0.14 -2.09
C ALA A 50 11.18 -0.41 -2.09
N GLN A 51 11.61 -1.00 -0.98
CA GLN A 51 12.96 -1.55 -0.82
C GLN A 51 13.20 -2.83 -1.62
N THR A 52 12.19 -3.71 -1.72
CA THR A 52 12.34 -5.05 -2.33
C THR A 52 11.59 -5.19 -3.65
N GLY A 53 10.62 -4.33 -3.92
CA GLY A 53 9.68 -4.44 -5.03
C GLY A 53 8.65 -5.56 -4.85
N GLU A 54 8.65 -6.28 -3.73
CA GLU A 54 7.73 -7.38 -3.47
C GLU A 54 6.31 -6.86 -3.23
N ALA A 55 5.33 -7.61 -3.72
CA ALA A 55 3.93 -7.36 -3.44
C ALA A 55 3.65 -7.53 -1.95
N TYR A 56 3.00 -6.54 -1.35
CA TYR A 56 2.61 -6.59 0.04
C TYR A 56 1.19 -7.15 0.15
N TYR A 57 1.08 -8.37 0.66
CA TYR A 57 -0.21 -9.00 0.92
C TYR A 57 -0.67 -8.69 2.35
N TYR A 58 -1.85 -8.08 2.45
CA TYR A 58 -2.50 -7.81 3.73
C TYR A 58 -3.02 -9.11 4.35
N SER A 59 -2.18 -9.79 5.13
CA SER A 59 -2.62 -10.87 6.02
C SER A 59 -2.93 -10.23 7.37
N VAL A 60 -4.20 -9.97 7.66
CA VAL A 60 -4.66 -9.54 9.00
C VAL A 60 -5.08 -10.76 9.81
#